data_AF-A0A1Y2VBH9-F1
#
_entry.id   AF-A0A1Y2VBH9-F1
#
_cell.length_a   1.000
_cell.length_b   1.000
_cell.length_c   1.000
_cell.angle_alpha   90.00
_cell.angle_beta   90.00
_cell.angle_gamma   90.00
#
_symmetry.space_group_name_H-M   'P 1'
#
loop_
_entity.id
_entity.type
_entity.pdbx_description
1 polymer ?
#
loop_
_entity_poly.entity_id
_entity_poly.type
_entity_poly.pdbx_seq_one_letter_code
_entity_poly.pdbx_strand_id
1 'polypeptide(L)'
;MFSRLESCADFKNVTPITRALLERACLETQLRVQAAEERLGEFSYEDIWLNAGPAARGAARDAAERLRQFFITHYAKIHGDWPPPEAGARTTEGDDMWLTRTLAREMQKDFGALYDYLVNRDIVWDESETRSSRKWMMISESGNKSFDPDTPDLPFTDILIEFDNRMRFPHIPHPYPLVPESIPSITPPSVGSSRERLRKDYKNNANNNTKQGCDDRINERRAQLAYTEATNIYILGSDFTQSDLIEDFVKFEKSDQAGIVDPFVARRGRWILIYGILQTLASVSVDAPNVRYKDNVSYHISPRFKGTKAPPWKGASAPVAEAVHELSHCW
;
A
#
# COMPACT_ATOMS: atom_id res chain seq x y z
N MET A 1 3.60 1.25 -27.69
CA MET A 1 3.12 -0.07 -28.18
C MET A 1 2.27 0.06 -29.45
N PHE A 2 1.23 0.89 -29.46
CA PHE A 2 0.30 1.02 -30.60
C PHE A 2 0.99 1.40 -31.93
N SER A 3 1.91 2.37 -31.92
CA SER A 3 2.69 2.76 -33.11
C SER A 3 3.47 1.60 -33.75
N ARG A 4 3.97 0.64 -32.94
CA ARG A 4 4.63 -0.57 -33.45
C ARG A 4 3.63 -1.53 -34.09
N LEU A 5 2.42 -1.64 -33.55
CA LEU A 5 1.35 -2.46 -34.12
C LEU A 5 0.92 -1.92 -35.49
N GLU A 6 0.83 -0.60 -35.65
CA GLU A 6 0.45 0.04 -36.91
C GLU A 6 1.44 -0.26 -38.05
N SER A 7 2.71 -0.47 -37.71
CA SER A 7 3.76 -0.82 -38.67
C SER A 7 3.69 -2.27 -39.17
N CYS A 8 2.87 -3.13 -38.55
CA CYS A 8 2.75 -4.52 -38.96
C CYS A 8 2.01 -4.66 -40.29
N ALA A 9 2.50 -5.52 -41.19
CA ALA A 9 1.93 -5.72 -42.53
C ALA A 9 0.45 -6.14 -42.50
N ASP A 10 0.04 -6.88 -41.46
CA ASP A 10 -1.33 -7.37 -41.28
C ASP A 10 -2.28 -6.33 -40.69
N PHE A 11 -1.76 -5.23 -40.12
CA PHE A 11 -2.58 -4.19 -39.51
C PHE A 11 -3.54 -3.54 -40.52
N LYS A 12 -3.13 -3.47 -41.79
CA LYS A 12 -3.97 -2.99 -42.90
C LYS A 12 -5.26 -3.81 -43.08
N ASN A 13 -5.25 -5.09 -42.67
CA ASN A 13 -6.41 -6.00 -42.76
C ASN A 13 -7.37 -5.84 -41.57
N VAL A 14 -6.99 -5.10 -40.52
CA VAL A 14 -7.82 -4.84 -39.34
C VAL A 14 -8.89 -3.81 -39.68
N THR A 15 -10.14 -4.10 -39.35
CA THR A 15 -11.27 -3.19 -39.63
C THR A 15 -11.15 -1.87 -38.87
N PRO A 16 -11.70 -0.75 -39.39
CA PRO A 16 -11.66 0.54 -38.70
C PRO A 16 -12.24 0.48 -37.27
N ILE A 17 -13.32 -0.27 -37.07
CA ILE A 17 -13.94 -0.45 -35.74
C ILE A 17 -12.98 -1.15 -34.78
N THR A 18 -12.32 -2.23 -35.23
CA THR A 18 -11.33 -2.93 -34.41
C THR A 18 -10.13 -2.04 -34.08
N ARG A 19 -9.66 -1.20 -35.02
CA ARG A 19 -8.57 -0.24 -34.76
C ARG A 19 -8.95 0.74 -33.67
N ALA A 20 -10.14 1.35 -33.76
CA ALA A 20 -10.65 2.28 -32.75
C ALA A 20 -10.78 1.63 -31.35
N LEU A 21 -11.20 0.36 -31.29
CA LEU A 21 -11.27 -0.39 -30.03
C LEU A 21 -9.87 -0.66 -29.45
N LEU A 22 -8.89 -1.01 -30.28
CA LEU A 22 -7.50 -1.24 -29.85
C LEU A 22 -6.85 0.06 -29.35
N GLU A 23 -7.06 1.16 -30.06
CA GLU A 23 -6.58 2.50 -29.68
C GLU A 23 -7.15 2.93 -28.33
N ARG A 24 -8.48 2.80 -28.15
CA ARG A 24 -9.15 3.10 -26.89
C ARG A 24 -8.60 2.25 -25.73
N ALA A 25 -8.43 0.94 -25.93
CA ALA A 25 -7.90 0.05 -24.88
C ALA A 25 -6.43 0.36 -24.54
N CYS A 26 -5.64 0.77 -25.53
CA CYS A 26 -4.27 1.24 -25.32
C CYS A 26 -4.26 2.52 -24.47
N LEU A 27 -5.06 3.51 -24.83
CA LEU A 27 -5.16 4.78 -24.11
C LEU A 27 -5.65 4.57 -22.66
N GLU A 28 -6.68 3.76 -22.46
CA GLU A 28 -7.18 3.44 -21.11
C GLU A 28 -6.11 2.75 -20.25
N THR A 29 -5.34 1.84 -20.85
CA THR A 29 -4.22 1.18 -20.16
C THR A 29 -3.13 2.18 -19.80
N GLN A 30 -2.77 3.08 -20.71
CA GLN A 30 -1.75 4.12 -20.46
C GLN A 30 -2.17 5.07 -19.34
N LEU A 31 -3.41 5.58 -19.38
CA LEU A 31 -3.93 6.47 -18.33
C LEU A 31 -3.92 5.80 -16.96
N ARG A 32 -4.27 4.50 -16.88
CA ARG A 32 -4.22 3.74 -15.63
C ARG A 32 -2.79 3.54 -15.12
N VAL A 33 -1.84 3.26 -16.01
CA VAL A 33 -0.43 3.11 -15.62
C VAL A 33 0.16 4.45 -15.20
N GLN A 34 -0.12 5.54 -15.92
CA GLN A 34 0.31 6.88 -15.56
C GLN A 34 -0.23 7.29 -14.18
N ALA A 35 -1.51 7.02 -13.89
CA ALA A 35 -2.07 7.27 -12.56
C ALA A 35 -1.37 6.46 -11.45
N ALA A 36 -0.88 5.25 -11.77
CA ALA A 36 -0.07 4.46 -10.85
C ALA A 36 1.37 5.03 -10.71
N GLU A 37 1.99 5.48 -11.81
CA GLU A 37 3.30 6.14 -11.81
C GLU A 37 3.32 7.38 -10.92
N GLU A 38 2.32 8.25 -11.05
CA GLU A 38 2.20 9.47 -10.24
C GLU A 38 2.18 9.16 -8.74
N ARG A 39 1.47 8.10 -8.34
CA ARG A 39 1.38 7.67 -6.93
C ARG A 39 2.65 6.97 -6.46
N LEU A 40 3.17 6.03 -7.24
CA LEU A 40 4.30 5.18 -6.82
C LEU A 40 5.65 5.91 -6.91
N GLY A 41 5.79 6.91 -7.77
CA GLY A 41 7.03 7.67 -7.94
C GLY A 41 7.45 8.37 -6.66
N GLU A 42 6.48 8.90 -5.90
CA GLU A 42 6.71 9.50 -4.59
C GLU A 42 6.10 8.70 -3.44
N PHE A 43 5.52 7.53 -3.69
CA PHE A 43 4.66 6.82 -2.74
C PHE A 43 3.63 7.75 -2.06
N SER A 44 3.03 8.64 -2.84
CA SER A 44 2.15 9.71 -2.36
C SER A 44 0.70 9.24 -2.29
N TYR A 45 0.19 9.12 -1.07
CA TYR A 45 -1.18 8.70 -0.76
C TYR A 45 -1.86 9.70 0.17
N GLU A 46 -1.50 10.98 0.07
CA GLU A 46 -2.02 12.01 0.98
C GLU A 46 -3.54 12.15 0.93
N ASP A 47 -4.13 11.83 -0.22
CA ASP A 47 -5.56 11.86 -0.42
C ASP A 47 -6.31 10.78 0.41
N ILE A 48 -5.65 9.70 0.82
CA ILE A 48 -6.27 8.66 1.67
C ILE A 48 -6.76 9.25 3.01
N TRP A 49 -6.12 10.33 3.48
CA TRP A 49 -6.40 10.96 4.77
C TRP A 49 -7.48 12.07 4.72
N LEU A 50 -8.05 12.40 3.55
CA LEU A 50 -8.83 13.64 3.35
C LEU A 50 -10.01 13.82 4.32
N ASN A 51 -10.75 12.77 4.63
CA ASN A 51 -11.92 12.85 5.53
C ASN A 51 -11.66 12.22 6.91
N ALA A 52 -10.41 11.88 7.20
CA ALA A 52 -10.01 11.27 8.46
C ALA A 52 -10.04 12.27 9.65
N GLY A 53 -10.46 13.52 9.39
CA GLY A 53 -10.59 14.59 10.36
C GLY A 53 -9.26 15.16 10.86
N PRO A 54 -9.28 16.12 11.80
CA PRO A 54 -8.07 16.69 12.41
C PRO A 54 -7.24 15.64 13.17
N ALA A 55 -7.92 14.61 13.69
CA ALA A 55 -7.35 13.53 14.48
C ALA A 55 -6.33 12.67 13.71
N ALA A 56 -6.59 12.41 12.42
CA ALA A 56 -5.70 11.66 11.55
C ALA A 56 -4.47 12.45 11.07
N ARG A 57 -4.26 13.68 11.54
CA ARG A 57 -3.00 14.43 11.37
C ARG A 57 -2.01 14.19 12.52
N GLY A 58 -2.21 13.12 13.29
CA GLY A 58 -1.38 12.74 14.43
C GLY A 58 -0.28 11.72 14.09
N ALA A 59 0.22 11.05 15.13
CA ALA A 59 1.38 10.17 15.07
C ALA A 59 1.26 9.02 14.04
N ALA A 60 0.05 8.55 13.74
CA ALA A 60 -0.19 7.54 12.71
C ALA A 60 0.21 8.04 11.31
N ARG A 61 -0.21 9.26 10.94
CA ARG A 61 0.16 9.87 9.65
C ARG A 61 1.65 10.18 9.59
N ASP A 62 2.23 10.69 10.67
CA ASP A 62 3.68 10.93 10.73
C ASP A 62 4.47 9.62 10.56
N ALA A 63 3.99 8.51 11.13
CA ALA A 63 4.60 7.20 10.94
C ALA A 63 4.46 6.70 9.49
N ALA A 64 3.33 6.96 8.84
CA ALA A 64 3.14 6.69 7.41
C ALA A 64 4.11 7.50 6.55
N GLU A 65 4.31 8.79 6.85
CA GLU A 65 5.21 9.67 6.11
C GLU A 65 6.68 9.25 6.25
N ARG A 66 7.10 8.83 7.45
CA ARG A 66 8.45 8.26 7.62
C ARG A 66 8.63 6.94 6.86
N LEU A 67 7.58 6.11 6.80
CA LEU A 67 7.61 4.90 5.98
C LEU A 67 7.66 5.21 4.48
N ARG A 68 6.95 6.24 4.01
CA ARG A 68 7.03 6.75 2.64
C ARG A 68 8.48 7.08 2.28
N GLN A 69 9.17 7.86 3.11
CA GLN A 69 10.57 8.19 2.90
C GLN A 69 11.50 6.97 2.93
N PHE A 70 11.19 5.98 3.79
CA PHE A 70 11.89 4.70 3.80
C PHE A 70 11.76 3.98 2.45
N PHE A 71 10.55 3.89 1.87
CA PHE A 71 10.36 3.23 0.58
C PHE A 71 11.12 3.93 -0.56
N ILE A 72 11.07 5.28 -0.61
CA ILE A 72 11.86 6.05 -1.59
C ILE A 72 13.34 5.71 -1.47
N THR A 73 13.87 5.71 -0.25
CA THR A 73 15.30 5.42 0.02
C THR A 73 15.66 3.98 -0.34
N HIS A 74 14.78 3.03 -0.02
CA HIS A 74 14.98 1.61 -0.30
C HIS A 74 15.03 1.34 -1.81
N TYR A 75 14.05 1.83 -2.59
CA TYR A 75 14.04 1.59 -4.02
C TYR A 75 15.09 2.43 -4.77
N ALA A 76 15.44 3.63 -4.29
CA ALA A 76 16.57 4.39 -4.84
C ALA A 76 17.91 3.64 -4.65
N LYS A 77 18.10 2.94 -3.54
CA LYS A 77 19.29 2.09 -3.33
C LYS A 77 19.36 0.92 -4.33
N ILE A 78 18.21 0.34 -4.69
CA ILE A 78 18.14 -0.79 -5.63
C ILE A 78 18.35 -0.32 -7.09
N HIS A 79 17.71 0.77 -7.48
CA HIS A 79 17.68 1.25 -8.86
C HIS A 79 18.68 2.38 -9.17
N GLY A 80 19.41 2.86 -8.17
CA GLY A 80 20.32 4.00 -8.25
C GLY A 80 19.62 5.35 -8.04
N ASP A 81 18.41 5.51 -8.58
CA ASP A 81 17.52 6.65 -8.34
C ASP A 81 16.06 6.18 -8.28
N TRP A 82 15.18 6.96 -7.66
CA TRP A 82 13.74 6.66 -7.61
C TRP A 82 12.89 7.89 -7.94
N PRO A 83 11.96 7.78 -8.92
CA PRO A 83 11.75 6.64 -9.81
C PRO A 83 12.93 6.40 -10.77
N PRO A 84 13.08 5.19 -11.36
CA PRO A 84 14.17 4.91 -12.29
C PRO A 84 14.06 5.79 -13.55
N PRO A 85 15.16 6.46 -13.99
CA PRO A 85 15.10 7.47 -15.05
C PRO A 85 14.78 6.93 -16.45
N GLU A 86 15.09 5.67 -16.73
CA GLU A 86 14.84 5.04 -18.04
C GLU A 86 14.46 3.57 -17.88
N ALA A 87 13.19 3.23 -18.10
CA ALA A 87 12.73 1.84 -18.03
C ALA A 87 12.42 1.22 -19.42
N GLY A 88 12.63 1.98 -20.50
CA GLY A 88 12.48 1.50 -21.88
C GLY A 88 11.03 1.27 -22.34
N ALA A 89 10.03 1.56 -21.51
CA ALA A 89 8.63 1.66 -21.93
C ALA A 89 8.29 3.09 -22.34
N ARG A 90 7.44 3.24 -23.36
CA ARG A 90 7.02 4.55 -23.88
C ARG A 90 5.51 4.62 -24.12
N THR A 91 4.95 5.81 -23.90
CA THR A 91 3.56 6.14 -24.27
C THR A 91 3.37 6.11 -25.80
N THR A 92 2.14 6.36 -26.25
CA THR A 92 1.83 6.55 -27.68
C THR A 92 2.44 7.85 -28.22
N GLU A 93 2.57 8.85 -27.37
CA GLU A 93 3.10 10.18 -27.67
C GLU A 93 4.64 10.21 -27.62
N GLY A 94 5.25 9.15 -27.09
CA GLY A 94 6.71 8.97 -27.06
C GLY A 94 7.34 9.33 -25.73
N ASP A 95 6.55 9.72 -24.73
CA ASP A 95 7.00 9.98 -23.36
C ASP A 95 7.49 8.69 -22.72
N ASP A 96 8.55 8.79 -21.92
CA ASP A 96 9.10 7.66 -21.19
C ASP A 96 8.19 7.29 -20.01
N MET A 97 7.86 6.00 -19.92
CA MET A 97 7.18 5.39 -18.79
C MET A 97 8.22 4.63 -17.98
N TRP A 98 8.37 4.98 -16.71
CA TRP A 98 9.32 4.34 -15.81
C TRP A 98 8.73 3.08 -15.17
N LEU A 99 7.41 3.04 -14.96
CA LEU A 99 6.73 1.88 -14.42
C LEU A 99 6.46 0.87 -15.53
N THR A 100 7.46 0.05 -15.80
CA THR A 100 7.29 -1.10 -16.69
C THR A 100 6.43 -2.17 -16.03
N ARG A 101 5.90 -3.06 -16.86
CA ARG A 101 5.24 -4.28 -16.40
C ARG A 101 6.13 -5.12 -15.48
N THR A 102 7.42 -5.24 -15.80
CA THR A 102 8.36 -6.03 -15.01
C THR A 102 8.52 -5.42 -13.62
N LEU A 103 8.80 -4.11 -13.54
CA LEU A 103 8.96 -3.40 -12.28
C LEU A 103 7.68 -3.44 -11.44
N ALA A 104 6.51 -3.22 -12.04
CA ALA A 104 5.23 -3.31 -11.33
C ALA A 104 4.99 -4.71 -10.71
N ARG A 105 5.43 -5.78 -11.39
CA ARG A 105 5.32 -7.15 -10.87
C ARG A 105 6.35 -7.45 -9.79
N GLU A 106 7.55 -6.91 -9.89
CA GLU A 106 8.58 -7.00 -8.84
C GLU A 106 8.11 -6.28 -7.57
N MET A 107 7.65 -5.04 -7.68
CA MET A 107 7.04 -4.31 -6.57
C MET A 107 5.84 -5.04 -5.99
N GLN A 108 4.95 -5.60 -6.84
CA GLN A 108 3.81 -6.40 -6.37
C GLN A 108 4.25 -7.61 -5.54
N LYS A 109 5.36 -8.26 -5.92
CA LYS A 109 5.91 -9.39 -5.17
C LYS A 109 6.47 -8.93 -3.82
N ASP A 110 7.22 -7.83 -3.80
CA ASP A 110 7.80 -7.29 -2.56
C ASP A 110 6.73 -6.82 -1.58
N PHE A 111 5.77 -6.01 -2.05
CA PHE A 111 4.67 -5.55 -1.22
C PHE A 111 3.70 -6.68 -0.87
N GLY A 112 3.53 -7.69 -1.73
CA GLY A 112 2.77 -8.90 -1.43
C GLY A 112 3.40 -9.71 -0.28
N ALA A 113 4.72 -9.88 -0.30
CA ALA A 113 5.44 -10.48 0.83
C ALA A 113 5.30 -9.63 2.11
N LEU A 114 5.30 -8.30 2.00
CA LEU A 114 5.11 -7.40 3.14
C LEU A 114 3.69 -7.48 3.69
N TYR A 115 2.69 -7.63 2.81
CA TYR A 115 1.32 -7.91 3.19
C TYR A 115 1.22 -9.21 3.98
N ASP A 116 1.75 -10.31 3.45
CA ASP A 116 1.73 -11.61 4.14
C ASP A 116 2.45 -11.56 5.50
N TYR A 117 3.56 -10.84 5.59
CA TYR A 117 4.32 -10.65 6.82
C TYR A 117 3.51 -9.95 7.93
N LEU A 118 2.63 -9.02 7.56
CA LEU A 118 1.96 -8.11 8.50
C LEU A 118 0.46 -8.36 8.66
N VAL A 119 -0.23 -8.97 7.70
CA VAL A 119 -1.70 -9.03 7.66
C VAL A 119 -2.28 -9.82 8.84
N ASN A 120 -3.35 -9.31 9.44
CA ASN A 120 -4.17 -10.11 10.34
C ASN A 120 -5.29 -10.81 9.54
N ARG A 121 -5.08 -12.09 9.24
CA ARG A 121 -6.03 -12.90 8.46
C ARG A 121 -7.35 -13.16 9.18
N ASP A 122 -7.42 -12.96 10.49
CA ASP A 122 -8.67 -13.07 11.25
C ASP A 122 -9.63 -11.91 10.98
N ILE A 123 -9.13 -10.77 10.49
CA ILE A 123 -9.97 -9.60 10.25
C ILE A 123 -10.46 -9.59 8.81
N VAL A 124 -11.78 -9.51 8.66
CA VAL A 124 -12.48 -9.55 7.36
C VAL A 124 -13.54 -8.46 7.28
N TRP A 125 -14.05 -8.24 6.08
CA TRP A 125 -15.17 -7.32 5.83
C TRP A 125 -16.54 -7.99 6.06
N ASP A 126 -17.40 -7.31 6.81
CA ASP A 126 -18.82 -7.60 6.98
C ASP A 126 -19.68 -6.61 6.18
N GLU A 127 -20.27 -7.08 5.09
CA GLU A 127 -21.21 -6.34 4.23
C GLU A 127 -22.64 -6.51 4.76
N SER A 128 -23.27 -5.41 5.16
CA SER A 128 -24.66 -5.45 5.62
C SER A 128 -25.43 -4.23 5.12
N GLU A 129 -26.40 -4.47 4.23
CA GLU A 129 -27.31 -3.42 3.73
C GLU A 129 -28.39 -3.04 4.73
N THR A 130 -28.63 -3.85 5.76
CA THR A 130 -29.63 -3.58 6.80
C THR A 130 -29.10 -2.67 7.91
N ARG A 131 -27.78 -2.43 7.97
CA ARG A 131 -27.15 -1.59 8.97
C ARG A 131 -27.37 -0.11 8.66
N SER A 132 -27.96 0.62 9.61
CA SER A 132 -28.28 2.05 9.46
C SER A 132 -27.08 2.99 9.52
N SER A 133 -25.91 2.50 9.97
CA SER A 133 -24.66 3.27 9.99
C SER A 133 -23.94 3.20 8.64
N ARG A 134 -23.02 2.25 8.47
CA ARG A 134 -22.20 2.09 7.27
C ARG A 134 -22.36 0.70 6.66
N LYS A 135 -22.21 0.58 5.34
CA LYS A 135 -22.41 -0.69 4.61
C LYS A 135 -21.37 -1.75 4.95
N TRP A 136 -20.11 -1.33 5.18
CA TRP A 136 -18.97 -2.21 5.43
C TRP A 136 -18.40 -1.95 6.81
N MET A 137 -18.11 -3.01 7.57
CA MET A 137 -17.37 -2.95 8.84
C MET A 137 -16.31 -4.04 8.86
N MET A 138 -15.23 -3.83 9.61
CA MET A 138 -14.27 -4.90 9.87
C MET A 138 -14.72 -5.70 11.09
N ILE A 139 -14.65 -7.02 10.99
CA ILE A 139 -14.95 -7.94 12.09
C ILE A 139 -13.86 -8.99 12.23
N SER A 140 -13.75 -9.57 13.41
CA SER A 140 -12.95 -10.76 13.67
C SER A 140 -13.76 -12.01 13.31
N GLU A 141 -13.24 -12.83 12.40
CA GLU A 141 -13.86 -14.09 11.96
C GLU A 141 -13.91 -15.11 13.10
N SER A 142 -12.90 -15.15 13.96
CA SER A 142 -12.88 -15.95 15.20
C SER A 142 -13.85 -15.45 16.28
N GLY A 143 -14.51 -14.31 16.07
CA GLY A 143 -15.57 -13.79 16.95
C GLY A 143 -15.03 -12.97 18.12
N ASN A 144 -13.84 -12.38 18.01
CA ASN A 144 -13.30 -11.48 19.02
C ASN A 144 -14.13 -10.17 19.10
N LYS A 145 -15.04 -10.11 20.08
CA LYS A 145 -15.94 -8.96 20.28
C LYS A 145 -15.26 -7.70 20.80
N SER A 146 -14.02 -7.78 21.28
CA SER A 146 -13.26 -6.60 21.72
C SER A 146 -12.45 -5.96 20.60
N PHE A 147 -12.45 -6.54 19.40
CA PHE A 147 -11.83 -5.94 18.24
C PHE A 147 -12.60 -4.69 17.81
N ASP A 148 -11.90 -3.56 17.78
CA ASP A 148 -12.39 -2.32 17.21
C ASP A 148 -11.29 -1.71 16.33
N PRO A 149 -11.49 -1.64 14.99
CA PRO A 149 -10.53 -1.03 14.10
C PRO A 149 -10.48 0.50 14.22
N ASP A 150 -11.53 1.12 14.76
CA ASP A 150 -11.72 2.57 14.76
C ASP A 150 -11.40 3.14 16.15
N THR A 151 -10.38 3.99 16.22
CA THR A 151 -10.03 4.69 17.46
C THR A 151 -10.38 6.17 17.33
N PRO A 152 -10.56 6.91 18.45
CA PRO A 152 -10.90 8.34 18.38
C PRO A 152 -9.93 9.18 17.56
N ASP A 153 -8.67 8.76 17.50
CA ASP A 153 -7.59 9.38 16.74
C ASP A 153 -7.49 8.90 15.28
N LEU A 154 -8.03 7.72 14.95
CA LEU A 154 -7.88 7.10 13.64
C LEU A 154 -9.14 6.29 13.25
N PRO A 155 -10.06 6.89 12.44
CA PRO A 155 -11.24 6.20 11.90
C PRO A 155 -10.84 5.29 10.74
N PHE A 156 -10.12 4.22 11.05
CA PHE A 156 -9.41 3.35 10.11
C PHE A 156 -10.31 2.76 9.03
N THR A 157 -11.50 2.31 9.42
CA THR A 157 -12.47 1.67 8.53
C THR A 157 -12.98 2.63 7.47
N ASP A 158 -13.31 3.86 7.86
CA ASP A 158 -13.82 4.88 6.94
C ASP A 158 -12.73 5.34 5.97
N ILE A 159 -11.50 5.48 6.46
CA ILE A 159 -10.33 5.82 5.62
C ILE A 159 -10.18 4.83 4.45
N LEU A 160 -10.21 3.52 4.73
CA LEU A 160 -10.02 2.51 3.69
C LEU A 160 -11.21 2.43 2.73
N ILE A 161 -12.44 2.42 3.26
CA ILE A 161 -13.66 2.34 2.44
C ILE A 161 -13.77 3.54 1.50
N GLU A 162 -13.51 4.74 1.99
CA GLU A 162 -13.61 5.94 1.18
C GLU A 162 -12.54 6.00 0.10
N PHE A 163 -11.32 5.57 0.41
CA PHE A 163 -10.25 5.47 -0.57
C PHE A 163 -10.62 4.51 -1.70
N ASP A 164 -11.05 3.30 -1.35
CA ASP A 164 -11.45 2.29 -2.33
C ASP A 164 -12.63 2.77 -3.18
N ASN A 165 -13.65 3.37 -2.56
CA ASN A 165 -14.79 3.92 -3.28
C ASN A 165 -14.39 5.04 -4.25
N ARG A 166 -13.50 5.94 -3.82
CA ARG A 166 -13.03 7.06 -4.63
C ARG A 166 -12.22 6.58 -5.82
N MET A 167 -11.33 5.62 -5.59
CA MET A 167 -10.48 5.01 -6.61
C MET A 167 -11.23 3.96 -7.45
N ARG A 168 -12.43 3.56 -7.03
CA ARG A 168 -13.24 2.48 -7.60
C ARG A 168 -12.50 1.13 -7.59
N PHE A 169 -11.79 0.87 -6.50
CA PHE A 169 -11.13 -0.40 -6.24
C PHE A 169 -12.04 -1.31 -5.41
N PRO A 170 -12.00 -2.64 -5.61
CA PRO A 170 -12.59 -3.57 -4.65
C PRO A 170 -11.80 -3.53 -3.35
N HIS A 171 -12.44 -3.89 -2.23
CA HIS A 171 -11.75 -3.93 -0.94
C HIS A 171 -10.79 -5.14 -0.87
N ILE A 172 -9.59 -4.94 -0.30
CA ILE A 172 -8.69 -6.06 0.02
C ILE A 172 -9.37 -6.93 1.10
N PRO A 173 -9.49 -8.27 0.93
CA PRO A 173 -10.29 -9.12 1.80
C PRO A 173 -9.93 -9.10 3.28
N HIS A 174 -8.62 -9.08 3.59
CA HIS A 174 -8.14 -8.88 4.95
C HIS A 174 -7.51 -7.48 5.07
N PRO A 175 -8.27 -6.49 5.56
CA PRO A 175 -7.90 -5.08 5.46
C PRO A 175 -7.05 -4.57 6.63
N TYR A 176 -6.76 -5.40 7.63
CA TYR A 176 -6.17 -4.96 8.89
C TYR A 176 -4.84 -5.69 9.18
N PRO A 177 -3.83 -5.01 9.74
CA PRO A 177 -2.56 -5.63 10.11
C PRO A 177 -2.65 -6.33 11.47
N LEU A 178 -1.71 -7.23 11.73
CA LEU A 178 -1.31 -7.56 13.09
C LEU A 178 -0.74 -6.28 13.73
N VAL A 179 -1.30 -5.93 14.88
CA VAL A 179 -0.94 -4.71 15.60
C VAL A 179 -0.14 -5.07 16.86
N PRO A 180 1.00 -4.42 17.11
CA PRO A 180 1.72 -4.54 18.37
C PRO A 180 0.84 -4.13 19.55
N GLU A 181 1.14 -4.67 20.74
CA GLU A 181 0.55 -4.17 21.98
C GLU A 181 0.86 -2.67 22.15
N SER A 182 -0.12 -1.91 22.61
CA SER A 182 0.05 -0.47 22.86
C SER A 182 1.03 -0.25 24.01
N ILE A 183 2.06 0.55 23.74
CA ILE A 183 3.06 0.95 24.73
C ILE A 183 3.08 2.48 24.73
N PRO A 184 2.25 3.13 25.57
CA PRO A 184 2.15 4.57 25.61
C PRO A 184 3.50 5.19 25.97
N SER A 185 3.83 6.32 25.33
CA SER A 185 4.99 7.11 25.72
C SER A 185 4.83 7.60 27.16
N ILE A 186 5.83 7.33 27.99
CA ILE A 186 5.85 7.76 29.40
C ILE A 186 6.11 9.28 29.51
N THR A 187 6.51 9.92 28.41
CA THR A 187 6.84 11.35 28.38
C THR A 187 5.63 12.13 27.84
N PRO A 188 4.96 12.98 28.65
CA PRO A 188 3.89 13.81 28.13
C PRO A 188 4.45 14.73 27.04
N PRO A 189 3.73 14.94 25.93
CA PRO A 189 4.16 15.88 24.91
C PRO A 189 4.28 17.25 25.58
N SER A 190 5.49 17.81 25.59
CA SER A 190 5.73 19.20 25.94
C SER A 190 5.05 20.08 24.90
N VAL A 191 3.74 20.27 25.04
CA VAL A 191 3.01 21.35 24.40
C VAL A 191 3.65 22.65 24.88
N GLY A 192 4.31 23.35 23.95
CA GLY A 192 5.00 24.59 24.22
C GLY A 192 4.07 25.61 24.87
N SER A 193 4.21 25.79 26.17
CA SER A 193 3.87 27.03 26.84
C SER A 193 5.17 27.65 27.33
N SER A 194 5.79 28.39 26.40
CA SER A 194 6.87 29.31 26.70
C SER A 194 6.32 30.48 27.52
N ARG A 195 6.31 30.34 28.85
CA ARG A 195 6.62 31.38 29.83
C ARG A 195 6.37 30.85 31.24
N GLU A 196 7.28 31.22 32.14
CA GLU A 196 7.08 31.18 33.60
C GLU A 196 7.53 29.93 34.38
N ARG A 197 8.76 29.42 34.21
CA ARG A 197 9.47 28.69 35.30
C ARG A 197 10.98 28.96 35.33
N LEU A 198 11.35 30.22 35.50
CA LEU A 198 12.66 30.58 36.05
C LEU A 198 12.55 30.59 37.57
N ARG A 199 12.97 29.48 38.21
CA ARG A 199 13.81 29.43 39.42
C ARG A 199 13.55 28.16 40.23
N LYS A 200 14.68 27.55 40.61
CA LYS A 200 14.90 26.53 41.66
C LYS A 200 14.67 25.10 41.19
N ASP A 201 15.78 24.42 40.82
CA ASP A 201 16.14 23.06 41.26
C ASP A 201 17.38 22.55 40.51
N TYR A 202 18.57 22.98 40.96
CA TYR A 202 19.86 22.56 40.38
C TYR A 202 20.55 21.40 41.13
N LYS A 203 19.82 20.62 41.94
CA LYS A 203 20.43 19.51 42.71
C LYS A 203 19.78 18.12 42.58
N ASN A 204 18.68 17.97 41.84
CA ASN A 204 18.03 16.65 41.60
C ASN A 204 18.11 16.15 40.13
N ASN A 205 18.72 16.91 39.21
CA ASN A 205 18.69 16.59 37.78
C ASN A 205 19.55 15.38 37.36
N ALA A 206 20.64 15.06 38.08
CA ALA A 206 21.51 13.95 37.70
C ALA A 206 20.86 12.56 37.88
N ASN A 207 20.07 12.38 38.95
CA ASN A 207 19.35 11.12 39.22
C ASN A 207 18.08 10.97 38.38
N ASN A 208 17.46 12.07 37.96
CA ASN A 208 16.28 12.03 37.10
C ASN A 208 16.65 11.75 35.63
N ASN A 209 17.75 12.33 35.13
CA ASN A 209 18.22 12.06 33.77
C ASN A 209 18.69 10.61 33.57
N THR A 210 19.30 10.01 34.59
CA THR A 210 19.73 8.60 34.54
C THR A 210 18.55 7.63 34.63
N LYS A 211 17.51 7.94 35.41
CA LYS A 211 16.26 7.16 35.45
C LYS A 211 15.47 7.29 34.14
N GLN A 212 15.32 8.50 33.61
CA GLN A 212 14.64 8.74 32.34
C GLN A 212 15.31 7.96 31.19
N GLY A 213 16.63 8.06 31.05
CA GLY A 213 17.35 7.30 30.02
C GLY A 213 17.30 5.78 30.20
N CYS A 214 17.05 5.29 31.42
CA CYS A 214 16.82 3.86 31.69
C CYS A 214 15.41 3.45 31.23
N ASP A 215 14.39 4.25 31.57
CA ASP A 215 13.00 4.01 31.17
C ASP A 215 12.82 4.11 29.65
N ASP A 216 13.49 5.05 28.98
CA ASP A 216 13.47 5.19 27.52
C ASP A 216 14.02 3.93 26.83
N ARG A 217 15.15 3.39 27.31
CA ARG A 217 15.73 2.14 26.78
C ARG A 217 14.85 0.92 27.03
N ILE A 218 14.14 0.89 28.17
CA ILE A 218 13.19 -0.18 28.47
C ILE A 218 12.01 -0.11 27.51
N ASN A 219 11.45 1.08 27.27
CA ASN A 219 10.35 1.29 26.34
C ASN A 219 10.75 0.97 24.90
N GLU A 220 11.94 1.39 24.48
CA GLU A 220 12.51 1.04 23.16
C GLU A 220 12.56 -0.48 22.99
N ARG A 221 13.13 -1.20 23.96
CA ARG A 221 13.22 -2.66 23.91
C ARG A 221 11.84 -3.32 23.90
N ARG A 222 10.89 -2.82 24.68
CA ARG A 222 9.50 -3.32 24.69
C ARG A 222 8.83 -3.10 23.33
N ALA A 223 8.98 -1.93 22.73
CA ALA A 223 8.45 -1.64 21.40
C ALA A 223 9.06 -2.57 20.33
N GLN A 224 10.37 -2.81 20.37
CA GLN A 224 11.05 -3.74 19.46
C GLN A 224 10.54 -5.20 19.59
N LEU A 225 10.27 -5.65 20.82
CA LEU A 225 9.67 -6.96 21.08
C LEU A 225 8.24 -7.02 20.57
N ALA A 226 7.41 -6.02 20.87
CA ALA A 226 6.02 -5.94 20.42
C ALA A 226 5.90 -5.98 18.88
N TYR A 227 6.80 -5.29 18.15
CA TYR A 227 6.86 -5.41 16.69
C TYR A 227 7.26 -6.79 16.20
N THR A 228 8.12 -7.51 16.93
CA THR A 228 8.55 -8.87 16.55
C THR A 228 7.40 -9.87 16.72
N GLU A 229 6.62 -9.72 17.78
CA GLU A 229 5.48 -10.60 18.09
C GLU A 229 4.28 -10.35 17.16
N ALA A 230 4.07 -9.11 16.71
CA ALA A 230 2.97 -8.75 15.82
C ALA A 230 3.28 -9.00 14.33
N THR A 231 3.75 -10.20 13.98
CA THR A 231 4.06 -10.60 12.59
C THR A 231 3.74 -12.06 12.35
N ASN A 232 3.52 -12.43 11.08
CA ASN A 232 3.23 -13.81 10.69
C ASN A 232 4.49 -14.67 10.49
N ILE A 233 5.69 -14.18 10.83
CA ILE A 233 6.96 -14.84 10.48
C ILE A 233 7.04 -16.30 10.95
N TYR A 234 6.47 -16.61 12.12
CA TYR A 234 6.47 -17.97 12.65
C TYR A 234 5.48 -18.90 11.94
N ILE A 235 4.42 -18.36 11.33
CA ILE A 235 3.41 -19.11 10.60
C ILE A 235 3.86 -19.34 9.15
N LEU A 236 4.48 -18.31 8.54
CA LEU A 236 4.95 -18.38 7.15
C LEU A 236 6.13 -19.35 6.98
N GLY A 237 6.92 -19.55 8.03
CA GLY A 237 7.94 -20.60 8.08
C GLY A 237 8.99 -20.48 6.98
N SER A 238 9.49 -21.62 6.49
CA SER A 238 10.55 -21.69 5.48
C SER A 238 10.10 -21.32 4.07
N ASP A 239 8.79 -21.33 3.81
CA ASP A 239 8.22 -21.04 2.49
C ASP A 239 8.01 -19.53 2.27
N PHE A 240 8.27 -18.72 3.31
CA PHE A 240 8.19 -17.28 3.23
C PHE A 240 9.20 -16.72 2.22
N THR A 241 8.71 -15.90 1.30
CA THR A 241 9.59 -15.19 0.36
C THR A 241 10.27 -14.05 1.10
N GLN A 242 11.45 -14.33 1.65
CA GLN A 242 12.31 -13.29 2.20
C GLN A 242 12.81 -12.41 1.04
N SER A 243 12.49 -11.11 1.10
CA SER A 243 12.99 -10.10 0.17
C SER A 243 13.77 -9.03 0.92
N ASP A 244 14.65 -8.33 0.20
CA ASP A 244 15.44 -7.21 0.74
C ASP A 244 14.53 -6.14 1.36
N LEU A 245 13.32 -5.94 0.80
CA LEU A 245 12.31 -5.05 1.35
C LEU A 245 11.91 -5.46 2.77
N ILE A 246 11.63 -6.75 3.01
CA ILE A 246 11.22 -7.23 4.34
C ILE A 246 12.34 -7.02 5.35
N GLU A 247 13.57 -7.38 4.99
CA GLU A 247 14.71 -7.23 5.91
C GLU A 247 14.96 -5.78 6.29
N ASP A 248 14.93 -4.88 5.31
CA ASP A 248 15.13 -3.46 5.54
C ASP A 248 13.93 -2.85 6.30
N PHE A 249 12.70 -3.30 6.00
CA PHE A 249 11.49 -2.87 6.71
C PHE A 249 11.52 -3.27 8.18
N VAL A 250 11.92 -4.51 8.50
CA VAL A 250 12.01 -4.99 9.88
C VAL A 250 13.02 -4.17 10.69
N LYS A 251 14.15 -3.80 10.10
CA LYS A 251 15.15 -2.92 10.73
C LYS A 251 14.58 -1.51 10.92
N PHE A 252 13.96 -0.96 9.89
CA PHE A 252 13.32 0.36 9.93
C PHE A 252 12.27 0.41 11.04
N GLU A 253 11.31 -0.50 11.06
CA GLU A 253 10.19 -0.44 11.98
C GLU A 253 10.61 -0.56 13.46
N LYS A 254 11.64 -1.38 13.73
CA LYS A 254 12.20 -1.53 15.08
C LYS A 254 13.01 -0.32 15.57
N SER A 255 13.42 0.56 14.67
CA SER A 255 14.24 1.73 14.98
C SER A 255 13.48 3.06 14.88
N ASP A 256 12.43 3.13 14.07
CA ASP A 256 11.68 4.36 13.82
C ASP A 256 10.95 4.87 15.07
N GLN A 257 11.53 5.88 15.72
CA GLN A 257 11.00 6.53 16.92
C GLN A 257 10.65 5.52 18.03
N ALA A 258 11.47 4.47 18.16
CA ALA A 258 11.24 3.39 19.12
C ALA A 258 11.23 3.92 20.56
N GLY A 259 10.19 3.56 21.32
CA GLY A 259 9.96 4.05 22.68
C GLY A 259 9.41 5.48 22.79
N ILE A 260 9.33 6.23 21.67
CA ILE A 260 8.78 7.59 21.62
C ILE A 260 7.35 7.57 21.11
N VAL A 261 7.10 6.86 20.00
CA VAL A 261 5.77 6.72 19.40
C VAL A 261 5.21 5.35 19.78
N ASP A 262 3.92 5.31 20.14
CA ASP A 262 3.22 4.06 20.43
C ASP A 262 3.24 3.13 19.19
N PRO A 263 3.83 1.92 19.29
CA PRO A 263 3.92 1.00 18.16
C PRO A 263 2.56 0.58 17.60
N PHE A 264 1.51 0.54 18.42
CA PHE A 264 0.14 0.26 17.97
C PHE A 264 -0.34 1.32 16.96
N VAL A 265 -0.19 2.60 17.31
CA VAL A 265 -0.59 3.74 16.47
C VAL A 265 0.28 3.80 15.21
N ALA A 266 1.59 3.62 15.35
CA ALA A 266 2.53 3.68 14.23
C ALA A 266 2.26 2.59 13.19
N ARG A 267 2.05 1.33 13.60
CA ARG A 267 1.76 0.21 12.69
C ARG A 267 0.48 0.46 11.88
N ARG A 268 -0.58 0.97 12.53
CA ARG A 268 -1.85 1.28 11.86
C ARG A 268 -1.69 2.37 10.80
N GLY A 269 -0.96 3.43 11.11
CA GLY A 269 -0.66 4.49 10.14
C GLY A 269 0.15 3.99 8.94
N ARG A 270 1.20 3.22 9.21
CA ARG A 270 2.03 2.57 8.18
C ARG A 270 1.23 1.63 7.28
N TRP A 271 0.31 0.86 7.86
CA TRP A 271 -0.55 -0.04 7.10
C TRP A 271 -1.46 0.69 6.12
N ILE A 272 -2.00 1.85 6.47
CA ILE A 272 -2.82 2.65 5.55
C ILE A 272 -2.03 3.01 4.29
N LEU A 273 -0.76 3.39 4.42
CA LEU A 273 0.12 3.62 3.27
C LEU A 273 0.34 2.33 2.46
N ILE A 274 0.69 1.24 3.14
CA ILE A 274 0.89 -0.08 2.49
C ILE A 274 -0.36 -0.51 1.73
N TYR A 275 -1.55 -0.33 2.31
CA TYR A 275 -2.84 -0.64 1.70
C TYR A 275 -3.05 0.15 0.40
N GLY A 276 -2.80 1.46 0.42
CA GLY A 276 -2.88 2.29 -0.78
C GLY A 276 -1.93 1.86 -1.89
N ILE A 277 -0.70 1.48 -1.53
CA ILE A 277 0.31 0.94 -2.47
C ILE A 277 -0.16 -0.37 -3.07
N LEU A 278 -0.62 -1.32 -2.23
CA LEU A 278 -1.13 -2.62 -2.67
C LEU A 278 -2.30 -2.48 -3.65
N GLN A 279 -3.26 -1.60 -3.35
CA GLN A 279 -4.37 -1.30 -4.25
C GLN A 279 -3.89 -0.75 -5.60
N THR A 280 -2.93 0.19 -5.56
CA THR A 280 -2.38 0.79 -6.79
C THR A 280 -1.65 -0.25 -7.63
N LEU A 281 -0.81 -1.08 -7.01
CA LEU A 281 -0.08 -2.15 -7.70
C LEU A 281 -1.03 -3.19 -8.27
N ALA A 282 -2.04 -3.64 -7.51
CA ALA A 282 -3.06 -4.58 -7.98
C ALA A 282 -3.79 -4.07 -9.23
N SER A 283 -3.93 -2.76 -9.37
CA SER A 283 -4.55 -2.14 -10.53
C SER A 283 -3.74 -2.28 -11.82
N VAL A 284 -2.42 -2.53 -11.76
CA VAL A 284 -1.48 -2.54 -12.92
C VAL A 284 -0.59 -3.78 -13.06
N SER A 285 -0.45 -4.59 -12.01
CA SER A 285 0.50 -5.72 -11.94
C SER A 285 -0.05 -7.04 -12.50
N VAL A 286 -1.38 -7.14 -12.66
CA VAL A 286 -2.05 -8.35 -13.16
C VAL A 286 -2.06 -8.37 -14.69
N ASP A 287 -1.58 -9.46 -15.28
CA ASP A 287 -1.71 -9.68 -16.71
C ASP A 287 -3.08 -10.22 -17.09
N ALA A 288 -3.55 -9.87 -18.30
CA ALA A 288 -4.73 -10.52 -18.82
C ALA A 288 -4.48 -12.05 -18.93
N PRO A 289 -5.36 -12.88 -18.35
CA PRO A 289 -5.13 -14.33 -18.20
C PRO A 289 -5.10 -15.05 -19.55
N ASN A 290 -5.79 -14.53 -20.56
CA ASN A 290 -5.88 -15.09 -21.90
C ASN A 290 -4.71 -14.71 -22.83
N VAL A 291 -3.73 -13.92 -22.37
CA VAL A 291 -2.56 -13.55 -23.18
C VAL A 291 -1.57 -14.71 -23.22
N ARG A 292 -1.29 -15.24 -24.41
CA ARG A 292 -0.37 -16.39 -24.59
C ARG A 292 1.11 -16.01 -24.51
N TYR A 293 1.48 -14.85 -25.05
CA TYR A 293 2.88 -14.41 -25.15
C TYR A 293 3.14 -13.29 -24.14
N LYS A 294 3.67 -13.66 -22.97
CA LYS A 294 3.91 -12.75 -21.84
C LYS A 294 5.40 -12.47 -21.57
N ASP A 295 6.27 -13.27 -22.20
CA ASP A 295 7.70 -13.27 -21.95
C ASP A 295 8.39 -12.10 -22.67
N ASN A 296 9.35 -11.47 -21.99
CA ASN A 296 10.14 -10.35 -22.52
C ASN A 296 9.30 -9.17 -23.04
N VAL A 297 8.14 -8.93 -22.39
CA VAL A 297 7.26 -7.80 -22.68
C VAL A 297 7.35 -6.77 -21.57
N SER A 298 7.86 -5.58 -21.90
CA SER A 298 8.01 -4.45 -20.96
C SER A 298 6.73 -3.64 -20.75
N TYR A 299 5.80 -3.66 -21.71
CA TYR A 299 4.53 -2.93 -21.62
C TYR A 299 3.45 -3.74 -20.88
N HIS A 300 2.49 -3.03 -20.27
CA HIS A 300 1.37 -3.68 -19.57
C HIS A 300 0.44 -4.40 -20.54
N ILE A 301 0.09 -5.64 -20.22
CA ILE A 301 -0.80 -6.51 -21.01
C ILE A 301 -2.13 -6.76 -20.28
N SER A 302 -2.66 -5.71 -19.67
CA SER A 302 -3.81 -5.77 -18.78
C SER A 302 -4.99 -4.88 -19.25
N PRO A 303 -5.41 -4.93 -20.52
CA PRO A 303 -6.52 -4.10 -21.00
C PRO A 303 -7.82 -4.48 -20.27
N ARG A 304 -8.64 -3.48 -19.96
CA ARG A 304 -9.99 -3.69 -19.45
C ARG A 304 -10.97 -3.69 -20.61
N PHE A 305 -11.93 -4.62 -20.58
CA PHE A 305 -12.94 -4.76 -21.62
C PHE A 305 -14.34 -4.37 -21.14
N LYS A 306 -14.52 -4.13 -19.83
CA LYS A 306 -15.75 -3.55 -19.28
C LYS A 306 -16.10 -2.24 -19.98
N GLY A 307 -17.29 -2.19 -20.59
CA GLY A 307 -17.80 -1.02 -21.31
C GLY A 307 -17.35 -0.90 -22.77
N THR A 308 -16.37 -1.69 -23.23
CA THR A 308 -16.14 -1.91 -24.65
C THR A 308 -17.04 -3.05 -25.10
N LYS A 309 -17.94 -2.80 -26.06
CA LYS A 309 -18.67 -3.87 -26.73
C LYS A 309 -17.65 -4.68 -27.53
N ALA A 310 -17.05 -5.69 -26.90
CA ALA A 310 -16.25 -6.68 -27.61
C ALA A 310 -17.07 -7.13 -28.82
N PRO A 311 -16.51 -7.07 -30.05
CA PRO A 311 -17.26 -7.48 -31.22
C PRO A 311 -17.81 -8.89 -31.01
N PRO A 312 -18.99 -9.25 -31.53
CA PRO A 312 -19.52 -10.61 -31.37
C PRO A 312 -18.75 -11.57 -32.28
N TRP A 313 -17.51 -11.92 -31.90
CA TRP A 313 -16.72 -12.94 -32.60
C TRP A 313 -17.44 -14.27 -32.48
N LYS A 314 -17.86 -14.88 -33.60
CA LYS A 314 -18.48 -16.21 -33.61
C LYS A 314 -17.53 -17.21 -32.93
N GLY A 315 -17.98 -17.84 -31.84
CA GLY A 315 -17.19 -18.82 -31.07
C GLY A 315 -16.55 -18.30 -29.78
N ALA A 316 -16.68 -17.01 -29.45
CA ALA A 316 -16.29 -16.48 -28.14
C ALA A 316 -17.35 -16.86 -27.09
N SER A 317 -17.36 -18.11 -26.63
CA SER A 317 -18.38 -18.65 -25.72
C SER A 317 -18.04 -18.46 -24.23
N ALA A 318 -16.99 -17.74 -23.88
CA ALA A 318 -16.62 -17.49 -22.49
C ALA A 318 -16.50 -15.99 -22.22
N PRO A 319 -16.94 -15.50 -21.05
CA PRO A 319 -16.56 -14.17 -20.60
C PRO A 319 -15.03 -14.11 -20.61
N VAL A 320 -14.47 -13.12 -21.31
CA VAL A 320 -13.02 -12.90 -21.32
C VAL A 320 -12.64 -12.57 -19.87
N ALA A 321 -11.96 -13.49 -19.20
CA ALA A 321 -11.41 -13.21 -17.88
C ALA A 321 -10.45 -12.02 -18.02
N GLU A 322 -10.73 -10.94 -17.28
CA GLU A 322 -9.98 -9.69 -17.37
C GLU A 322 -8.87 -9.67 -16.31
N ALA A 323 -7.87 -8.82 -16.51
CA ALA A 323 -6.95 -8.46 -15.45
C ALA A 323 -7.70 -7.62 -14.41
N VAL A 324 -8.07 -8.26 -13.29
CA VAL A 324 -8.84 -7.66 -12.20
C VAL A 324 -8.02 -7.74 -10.90
N HIS A 325 -8.38 -6.93 -9.90
CA HIS A 325 -7.64 -6.87 -8.63
C HIS A 325 -7.67 -8.21 -7.90
N GLU A 326 -8.76 -8.96 -8.06
CA GLU A 326 -9.00 -10.29 -7.48
C GLU A 326 -8.03 -11.37 -7.99
N LEU A 327 -7.22 -11.06 -9.01
CA LEU A 327 -6.14 -11.93 -9.50
C LEU A 327 -4.75 -11.44 -9.06
N SER A 328 -4.69 -10.37 -8.26
CA SER A 328 -3.46 -9.88 -7.64
C SER A 328 -3.23 -10.55 -6.28
N HIS A 329 -2.08 -10.27 -5.64
CA HIS A 329 -1.59 -11.03 -4.48
C HIS A 329 -2.50 -11.02 -3.25
N CYS A 330 -3.24 -9.92 -3.01
CA CYS A 330 -3.94 -9.73 -1.74
C CYS A 330 -5.32 -10.39 -1.66
N TRP A 331 -5.84 -10.93 -2.76
CA TRP A 331 -7.18 -11.53 -2.85
C TRP A 331 -7.10 -13.05 -2.86
#